data_AF-B1G6X4-F1
#
_entry.id   AF-B1G6X4-F1
#
_cell.length_a   1.000
_cell.length_b   1.000
_cell.length_c   1.000
_cell.angle_alpha   90.00
_cell.angle_beta   90.00
_cell.angle_gamma   90.00
#
_symmetry.space_group_name_H-M   'P 1'
#
loop_
_entity.id
_entity.type
_entity.pdbx_description
1 polymer ?
#
loop_
_entity_poly.entity_id
_entity_poly.type
_entity_poly.pdbx_seq_one_letter_code
_entity_poly.pdbx_strand_id
1 'polypeptide(L)'
;MRKSLGAALLALGVTTLSHGFDGSGSDGRESGERGGQRILKVFDGQGKVVGPLVSYEPLGTVLNVNGAMIFAPIERVSINNGSQYSASQFEWAGNFSAYLTPDCSGSPLITPSVAPTSQLRPAQIVRQGVDATVYIAGDTYSARTPFMSFRSNGGCVSSSEPLDSWVAESSYSLTQHYPEPLTIHY
;
A
#
# COMPACT_ATOMS: atom_id res chain seq x y z
N MET A 1 1.42 32.25 73.36
CA MET A 1 2.18 33.52 73.26
C MET A 1 1.91 34.14 71.88
N ARG A 2 1.47 35.41 71.86
CA ARG A 2 1.22 36.25 70.66
C ARG A 2 2.55 36.67 70.01
N LYS A 3 2.66 36.88 68.69
CA LYS A 3 2.52 38.17 67.94
C LYS A 3 2.67 37.85 66.43
N SER A 4 1.72 38.19 65.55
CA SER A 4 1.48 39.49 64.84
C SER A 4 2.54 39.76 63.74
N LEU A 5 2.22 39.52 62.45
CA LEU A 5 1.73 40.45 61.39
C LEU A 5 2.82 41.28 60.70
N GLY A 6 2.84 41.21 59.36
CA GLY A 6 3.52 42.14 58.47
C GLY A 6 3.22 41.82 57.01
N ALA A 7 2.19 42.46 56.46
CA ALA A 7 1.87 42.47 55.03
C ALA A 7 2.37 43.77 54.39
N ALA A 8 2.81 43.73 53.14
CA ALA A 8 2.80 44.89 52.25
C ALA A 8 2.79 44.48 50.75
N LEU A 9 1.92 45.16 50.01
CA LEU A 9 1.58 45.08 48.59
C LEU A 9 2.44 46.02 47.72
N LEU A 10 2.17 45.99 46.40
CA LEU A 10 2.46 46.96 45.31
C LEU A 10 3.75 46.69 44.49
N ALA A 11 3.80 46.85 43.16
CA ALA A 11 2.82 47.13 42.10
C ALA A 11 3.50 47.03 40.71
N LEU A 12 2.67 46.79 39.69
CA LEU A 12 2.69 47.27 38.29
C LEU A 12 4.03 47.55 37.56
N GLY A 13 4.18 46.89 36.40
CA GLY A 13 5.02 47.33 35.28
C GLY A 13 4.51 46.75 33.96
N VAL A 14 3.52 47.40 33.35
CA VAL A 14 3.15 47.19 31.94
C VAL A 14 4.06 48.08 31.10
N THR A 15 4.83 47.50 30.19
CA THR A 15 5.46 48.25 29.10
C THR A 15 5.10 47.61 27.76
N THR A 16 4.13 48.24 27.12
CA THR A 16 3.84 48.10 25.69
C THR A 16 5.00 48.71 24.89
N LEU A 17 5.69 47.90 24.09
CA LEU A 17 6.53 48.40 22.99
C LEU A 17 5.78 48.16 21.69
N SER A 18 4.96 49.13 21.31
CA SER A 18 4.52 49.32 19.93
C SER A 18 5.68 49.91 19.13
N HIS A 19 6.15 49.19 18.12
CA HIS A 19 6.88 49.79 17.00
C HIS A 19 6.07 49.52 15.74
N GLY A 20 5.30 50.54 15.34
CA GLY A 20 4.82 50.67 13.98
C GLY A 20 5.84 51.50 13.19
N PHE A 21 6.35 50.94 12.10
CA PHE A 21 6.90 51.72 11.00
C PHE A 21 6.53 51.03 9.69
N ASP A 22 5.79 51.77 8.86
CA ASP A 22 5.31 51.40 7.54
C ASP A 22 6.46 51.32 6.53
N GLY A 23 6.48 50.24 5.75
CA GLY A 23 7.38 50.04 4.61
C GLY A 23 6.64 49.31 3.49
N SER A 24 6.22 50.08 2.49
CA SER A 24 5.54 49.64 1.27
C SER A 24 6.40 48.72 0.39
N GLY A 25 5.81 47.60 -0.05
CA GLY A 25 6.06 47.00 -1.37
C GLY A 25 7.02 45.80 -1.43
N SER A 26 6.45 44.59 -1.54
CA SER A 26 6.69 43.63 -2.65
C SER A 26 6.22 42.21 -2.26
N ASP A 27 5.27 41.68 -3.04
CA ASP A 27 5.04 40.26 -3.32
C ASP A 27 5.16 39.25 -2.18
N GLY A 28 4.27 39.37 -1.19
CA GLY A 28 3.95 38.28 -0.27
C GLY A 28 2.96 37.31 -0.91
N ARG A 29 3.45 36.43 -1.80
CA ARG A 29 2.73 35.21 -2.19
C ARG A 29 2.17 34.58 -0.91
N GLU A 30 0.85 34.39 -0.86
CA GLU A 30 0.22 33.57 0.17
C GLU A 30 0.99 32.26 0.26
N SER A 31 1.67 32.12 1.39
CA SER A 31 2.44 30.95 1.76
C SER A 31 1.47 29.80 1.85
N GLY A 32 1.34 29.05 0.75
CA GLY A 32 0.63 27.79 0.75
C GLY A 32 1.11 26.92 1.90
N GLU A 33 0.20 26.13 2.45
CA GLU A 33 0.45 24.98 3.30
C GLU A 33 1.58 24.10 2.72
N ARG A 34 2.83 24.48 2.98
CA ARG A 34 4.04 23.72 2.72
C ARG A 34 4.43 23.09 4.05
N GLY A 35 3.68 22.06 4.43
CA GLY A 35 3.92 21.31 5.66
C GLY A 35 3.36 19.89 5.67
N GLY A 36 2.37 19.57 4.80
CA GLY A 36 1.97 18.19 4.58
C GLY A 36 3.02 17.48 3.74
N GLN A 37 3.63 16.41 4.27
CA GLN A 37 4.48 15.52 3.48
C GLN A 37 3.70 15.12 2.22
N ARG A 38 4.25 15.48 1.04
CA ARG A 38 3.72 14.99 -0.23
C ARG A 38 4.06 13.50 -0.32
N ILE A 39 3.09 12.64 0.00
CA ILE A 39 3.23 11.18 -0.07
C ILE A 39 2.73 10.75 -1.45
N LEU A 40 3.56 10.01 -2.20
CA LEU A 40 3.14 9.38 -3.44
C LEU A 40 2.02 8.37 -3.18
N LYS A 41 1.03 8.35 -4.04
CA LYS A 41 -0.12 7.46 -3.97
C LYS A 41 -0.31 6.73 -5.28
N VAL A 42 -0.96 5.58 -5.20
CA VAL A 42 -1.47 4.84 -6.34
C VAL A 42 -2.91 5.26 -6.57
N PHE A 43 -3.24 5.50 -7.83
CA PHE A 43 -4.58 5.83 -8.30
C PHE A 43 -5.03 4.79 -9.31
N ASP A 44 -6.32 4.47 -9.31
CA ASP A 44 -6.90 3.58 -10.31
C ASP A 44 -7.16 4.31 -11.64
N GLY A 45 -7.61 3.57 -12.65
CA GLY A 45 -7.93 4.07 -13.98
C GLY A 45 -9.09 5.07 -14.03
N GLN A 46 -9.80 5.25 -12.91
CA GLN A 46 -10.85 6.26 -12.74
C GLN A 46 -10.36 7.47 -11.93
N GLY A 47 -9.09 7.50 -11.52
CA GLY A 47 -8.48 8.57 -10.75
C GLY A 47 -8.82 8.53 -9.26
N LYS A 48 -9.37 7.42 -8.75
CA LYS A 48 -9.63 7.25 -7.31
C LYS A 48 -8.35 6.80 -6.62
N VAL A 49 -8.09 7.35 -5.44
CA VAL A 49 -6.98 6.94 -4.59
C VAL A 49 -7.19 5.49 -4.15
N VAL A 50 -6.20 4.66 -4.44
CA VAL A 50 -6.11 3.27 -4.02
C VAL A 50 -5.45 3.20 -2.64
N GLY A 51 -4.30 3.85 -2.49
CA GLY A 51 -3.51 3.84 -1.26
C GLY A 51 -2.14 4.51 -1.42
N PRO A 52 -1.33 4.57 -0.35
CA PRO A 52 0.04 5.07 -0.42
C PRO A 52 0.92 4.16 -1.29
N LEU A 53 1.87 4.74 -2.02
CA LEU A 53 2.92 3.98 -2.69
C LEU A 53 3.95 3.52 -1.64
N VAL A 54 4.23 2.23 -1.62
CA VAL A 54 5.25 1.61 -0.78
C VAL A 54 6.14 0.68 -1.61
N SER A 55 7.31 0.33 -1.09
CA SER A 55 8.20 -0.65 -1.70
C SER A 55 8.59 -1.71 -0.67
N TYR A 56 8.35 -2.97 -1.00
CA TYR A 56 8.90 -4.13 -0.30
C TYR A 56 9.76 -4.96 -1.26
N GLU A 57 10.28 -4.33 -2.33
CA GLU A 57 10.95 -4.99 -3.45
C GLU A 57 10.13 -6.18 -3.97
N PRO A 58 8.88 -5.93 -4.45
CA PRO A 58 8.57 -4.91 -5.48
C PRO A 58 7.85 -3.62 -4.99
N LEU A 59 7.51 -2.72 -5.93
CA LEU A 59 6.61 -1.57 -5.71
C LEU A 59 5.16 -2.04 -5.54
N GLY A 60 4.38 -1.30 -4.77
CA GLY A 60 2.97 -1.58 -4.60
C GLY A 60 2.27 -0.59 -3.69
N THR A 61 1.08 -0.98 -3.23
CA THR A 61 0.28 -0.20 -2.30
C THR A 61 -0.26 -1.08 -1.18
N VAL A 62 -0.62 -0.45 -0.07
CA VAL A 62 -1.24 -1.15 1.05
C VAL A 62 -2.75 -0.94 0.99
N LEU A 63 -3.50 -2.03 0.99
CA LEU A 63 -4.96 -2.04 0.95
C LEU A 63 -5.51 -2.57 2.28
N ASN A 64 -6.66 -2.02 2.70
CA ASN A 64 -7.49 -2.63 3.72
C ASN A 64 -8.63 -3.38 3.03
N VAL A 65 -8.59 -4.71 3.05
CA VAL A 65 -9.61 -5.57 2.44
C VAL A 65 -10.23 -6.42 3.54
N ASN A 66 -11.53 -6.23 3.80
CA ASN A 66 -12.27 -6.96 4.85
C ASN A 66 -11.60 -6.92 6.24
N GLY A 67 -10.93 -5.82 6.58
CA GLY A 67 -10.22 -5.65 7.85
C GLY A 67 -8.79 -6.20 7.85
N ALA A 68 -8.32 -6.83 6.76
CA ALA A 68 -6.95 -7.27 6.59
C ALA A 68 -6.13 -6.22 5.82
N MET A 69 -5.01 -5.79 6.40
CA MET A 69 -4.03 -4.95 5.72
C MET A 69 -3.12 -5.82 4.88
N ILE A 70 -3.13 -5.62 3.56
CA ILE A 70 -2.37 -6.43 2.60
C ILE A 70 -1.47 -5.53 1.75
N PHE A 71 -0.36 -6.10 1.25
CA PHE A 71 0.42 -5.49 0.19
C PHE A 71 -0.09 -5.97 -1.18
N ALA A 72 -0.40 -5.03 -2.06
CA ALA A 72 -0.78 -5.29 -3.44
C ALA A 72 0.32 -4.76 -4.36
N PRO A 73 1.19 -5.64 -4.91
CA PRO A 73 2.26 -5.23 -5.80
C PRO A 73 1.70 -4.72 -7.13
N ILE A 74 2.43 -3.78 -7.73
CA ILE A 74 2.13 -3.24 -9.05
C ILE A 74 3.36 -3.35 -9.95
N GLU A 75 3.14 -3.52 -11.24
CA GLU A 75 4.20 -3.55 -12.24
C GLU A 75 3.87 -2.60 -13.39
N ARG A 76 4.88 -2.23 -14.17
CA ARG A 76 4.65 -1.36 -15.34
C ARG A 76 3.92 -2.16 -16.40
N VAL A 77 2.90 -1.55 -17.01
CA VAL A 77 2.21 -2.15 -18.16
C VAL A 77 3.23 -2.44 -19.25
N SER A 78 3.27 -3.69 -19.69
CA SER A 78 4.10 -4.09 -20.80
C SER A 78 3.50 -3.63 -22.13
N ILE A 79 4.33 -3.04 -22.98
CA ILE A 79 4.00 -2.58 -24.33
C ILE A 79 4.81 -3.44 -25.32
N ASN A 80 4.22 -3.75 -26.47
CA ASN A 80 4.90 -4.50 -27.53
C ASN A 80 5.44 -5.86 -27.02
N ASN A 81 4.57 -6.65 -26.38
CA ASN A 81 4.84 -8.02 -25.91
C ASN A 81 6.12 -8.15 -25.04
N GLY A 82 6.32 -7.28 -24.05
CA GLY A 82 7.47 -7.37 -23.14
C GLY A 82 8.67 -6.52 -23.54
N SER A 83 8.73 -6.02 -24.78
CA SER A 83 9.91 -5.30 -25.28
C SER A 83 10.00 -3.86 -24.79
N GLN A 84 8.88 -3.26 -24.41
CA GLN A 84 8.81 -1.91 -23.87
C GLN A 84 7.88 -1.88 -22.66
N TYR A 85 8.00 -0.85 -21.84
CA TYR A 85 7.15 -0.66 -20.66
C TYR A 85 6.60 0.75 -20.66
N SER A 86 5.36 0.90 -20.21
CA SER A 86 4.74 2.21 -20.05
C SER A 86 5.52 3.07 -19.06
N ALA A 87 5.70 4.35 -19.39
CA ALA A 87 6.39 5.30 -18.53
C ALA A 87 5.58 5.68 -17.29
N SER A 88 4.25 5.62 -17.37
CA SER A 88 3.34 6.14 -16.33
C SER A 88 2.20 5.20 -15.94
N GLN A 89 1.94 4.15 -16.73
CA GLN A 89 0.85 3.22 -16.45
C GLN A 89 1.37 1.94 -15.80
N PHE A 90 0.65 1.51 -14.78
CA PHE A 90 0.92 0.32 -14.01
C PHE A 90 -0.30 -0.60 -14.03
N GLU A 91 -0.08 -1.86 -13.71
CA GLU A 91 -1.09 -2.89 -13.53
C GLU A 91 -0.81 -3.67 -12.25
N TRP A 92 -1.80 -4.41 -11.77
CA TRP A 92 -1.67 -5.32 -10.64
C TRP A 92 -0.68 -6.42 -10.99
N ALA A 93 0.41 -6.52 -10.23
CA ALA A 93 1.43 -7.51 -10.49
C ALA A 93 0.97 -8.89 -9.98
N GLY A 94 0.76 -9.82 -10.91
CA GLY A 94 0.48 -11.21 -10.60
C GLY A 94 1.77 -11.99 -10.36
N ASN A 95 1.79 -12.85 -9.33
CA ASN A 95 2.96 -13.67 -9.01
C ASN A 95 2.75 -15.15 -9.39
N PHE A 96 3.82 -15.93 -9.21
CA PHE A 96 3.79 -17.39 -9.24
C PHE A 96 2.59 -17.92 -8.45
N SER A 97 1.78 -18.78 -9.07
CA SER A 97 0.58 -19.34 -8.46
C SER A 97 0.63 -20.86 -8.52
N ALA A 98 0.76 -21.49 -7.36
CA ALA A 98 0.71 -22.92 -7.16
C ALA A 98 -0.64 -23.35 -6.57
N TYR A 99 -1.06 -24.59 -6.83
CA TYR A 99 -2.38 -25.09 -6.47
C TYR A 99 -2.26 -26.48 -5.85
N LEU A 100 -3.20 -26.80 -4.96
CA LEU A 100 -3.34 -28.14 -4.35
C LEU A 100 -4.04 -29.14 -5.27
N THR A 101 -4.43 -28.72 -6.47
CA THR A 101 -5.13 -29.51 -7.47
C THR A 101 -4.21 -29.71 -8.69
N PRO A 102 -4.33 -30.80 -9.44
CA PRO A 102 -3.45 -31.06 -10.58
C PRO A 102 -3.74 -30.16 -11.81
N ASP A 103 -4.88 -29.46 -11.82
CA ASP A 103 -5.42 -28.71 -12.94
C ASP A 103 -5.46 -27.19 -12.72
N CYS A 104 -4.81 -26.69 -11.66
CA CYS A 104 -4.76 -25.27 -11.30
C CYS A 104 -6.16 -24.69 -11.00
N SER A 105 -7.07 -25.53 -10.52
CA SER A 105 -8.40 -25.16 -10.06
C SER A 105 -8.39 -24.80 -8.58
N GLY A 106 -9.43 -24.08 -8.16
CA GLY A 106 -9.56 -23.60 -6.78
C GLY A 106 -8.65 -22.43 -6.46
N SER A 107 -8.45 -22.19 -5.16
CA SER A 107 -7.60 -21.09 -4.68
C SER A 107 -6.11 -21.44 -4.79
N PRO A 108 -5.25 -20.47 -5.14
CA PRO A 108 -3.81 -20.68 -5.09
C PRO A 108 -3.33 -20.85 -3.64
N LEU A 109 -2.20 -21.52 -3.47
CA LEU A 109 -1.36 -21.37 -2.30
C LEU A 109 -0.75 -19.96 -2.30
N ILE A 110 -0.78 -19.32 -1.14
CA ILE A 110 -0.17 -18.00 -0.94
C ILE A 110 1.26 -18.23 -0.47
N THR A 111 2.23 -17.72 -1.21
CA THR A 111 3.64 -17.76 -0.82
C THR A 111 4.08 -16.44 -0.17
N PRO A 112 5.19 -16.42 0.59
CA PRO A 112 5.74 -15.17 1.12
C PRO A 112 6.09 -14.20 -0.01
N SER A 113 5.36 -13.08 -0.10
CA SER A 113 5.50 -12.06 -1.15
C SER A 113 6.08 -10.73 -0.65
N VAL A 114 6.26 -10.61 0.67
CA VAL A 114 6.80 -9.43 1.36
C VAL A 114 7.77 -9.87 2.45
N ALA A 115 8.64 -8.97 2.87
CA ALA A 115 9.55 -9.23 3.98
C ALA A 115 8.76 -9.74 5.21
N PRO A 116 9.27 -10.74 5.95
CA PRO A 116 8.61 -11.29 7.15
C PRO A 116 8.29 -10.24 8.23
N THR A 117 8.95 -9.08 8.17
CA THR A 117 8.78 -7.96 9.09
C THR A 117 7.62 -7.02 8.74
N SER A 118 6.96 -7.19 7.58
CA SER A 118 5.99 -6.20 7.08
C SER A 118 4.72 -6.04 7.91
N GLN A 119 4.42 -6.92 8.88
CA GLN A 119 3.17 -6.96 9.66
C GLN A 119 1.88 -7.04 8.82
N LEU A 120 2.00 -7.15 7.49
CA LEU A 120 0.87 -7.26 6.57
C LEU A 120 0.40 -8.70 6.50
N ARG A 121 -0.90 -8.88 6.29
CA ARG A 121 -1.47 -10.21 6.04
C ARG A 121 -0.90 -10.74 4.71
N PRO A 122 -0.35 -11.97 4.68
CA PRO A 122 0.13 -12.56 3.44
C PRO A 122 -0.99 -12.60 2.40
N ALA A 123 -0.66 -12.16 1.19
CA ALA A 123 -1.61 -12.10 0.10
C ALA A 123 -0.89 -12.33 -1.23
N GLN A 124 -1.66 -12.80 -2.21
CA GLN A 124 -1.16 -13.11 -3.53
C GLN A 124 -2.17 -12.71 -4.61
N ILE A 125 -1.69 -11.98 -5.61
CA ILE A 125 -2.49 -11.60 -6.77
C ILE A 125 -2.35 -12.68 -7.84
N VAL A 126 -3.49 -13.13 -8.36
CA VAL A 126 -3.57 -13.99 -9.55
C VAL A 126 -4.24 -13.21 -10.67
N ARG A 127 -3.60 -13.18 -11.84
CA ARG A 127 -4.20 -12.66 -13.07
C ARG A 127 -4.82 -13.78 -13.90
N GLN A 128 -6.02 -13.53 -14.40
CA GLN A 128 -6.70 -14.37 -15.39
C GLN A 128 -7.21 -13.47 -16.51
N GLY A 129 -6.48 -13.43 -17.63
CA GLY A 129 -6.73 -12.45 -18.68
C GLY A 129 -6.52 -11.03 -18.16
N VAL A 130 -7.56 -10.21 -18.24
CA VAL A 130 -7.54 -8.80 -17.78
C VAL A 130 -7.93 -8.66 -16.30
N ASP A 131 -8.39 -9.73 -15.66
CA ASP A 131 -8.86 -9.66 -14.28
C ASP A 131 -7.76 -10.00 -13.29
N ALA A 132 -7.62 -9.16 -12.27
CA ALA A 132 -6.73 -9.40 -11.14
C ALA A 132 -7.55 -9.64 -9.87
N THR A 133 -7.30 -10.77 -9.22
CA THR A 133 -7.91 -11.13 -7.94
C THR A 133 -6.82 -11.33 -6.92
N VAL A 134 -6.96 -10.71 -5.74
CA VAL A 134 -6.09 -10.97 -4.61
C VAL A 134 -6.70 -12.05 -3.72
N TYR A 135 -5.89 -13.03 -3.34
CA TYR A 135 -6.20 -14.05 -2.35
C TYR A 135 -5.46 -13.71 -1.07
N ILE A 136 -6.14 -13.81 0.06
CA ILE A 136 -5.67 -13.35 1.36
C ILE A 136 -5.60 -14.56 2.28
N ALA A 137 -4.46 -14.73 2.95
CA ALA A 137 -4.26 -15.83 3.89
C ALA A 137 -5.12 -15.63 5.14
N GLY A 138 -5.48 -16.73 5.79
CA GLY A 138 -6.07 -16.68 7.13
C GLY A 138 -5.08 -16.22 8.19
N ASP A 139 -5.57 -16.03 9.42
CA ASP A 139 -4.73 -15.68 10.58
C ASP A 139 -4.01 -16.89 11.17
N THR A 140 -3.15 -17.52 10.37
CA THR A 140 -2.43 -18.73 10.74
C THR A 140 -0.96 -18.66 10.37
N TYR A 141 -0.15 -19.53 10.96
CA TYR A 141 1.21 -19.77 10.49
C TYR A 141 1.20 -20.44 9.11
N SER A 142 2.26 -20.19 8.33
CA SER A 142 2.49 -20.97 7.11
C SER A 142 2.79 -22.42 7.46
N ALA A 143 2.55 -23.29 6.49
CA ALA A 143 2.94 -24.69 6.55
C ALA A 143 3.71 -25.07 5.29
N ARG A 144 4.64 -26.01 5.45
CA ARG A 144 5.35 -26.62 4.32
C ARG A 144 4.39 -27.57 3.59
N THR A 145 3.86 -27.12 2.47
CA THR A 145 2.76 -27.76 1.76
C THR A 145 3.19 -28.14 0.34
N PRO A 146 3.00 -29.40 -0.10
CA PRO A 146 3.24 -29.78 -1.49
C PRO A 146 2.13 -29.23 -2.38
N PHE A 147 2.50 -28.55 -3.45
CA PHE A 147 1.55 -28.23 -4.53
C PHE A 147 1.43 -29.41 -5.51
N MET A 148 0.39 -29.42 -6.33
CA MET A 148 0.17 -30.43 -7.38
C MET A 148 0.25 -29.84 -8.80
N SER A 149 0.12 -28.52 -8.91
CA SER A 149 0.35 -27.80 -10.16
C SER A 149 0.69 -26.34 -9.92
N PHE A 150 1.14 -25.67 -10.96
CA PHE A 150 1.33 -24.22 -10.98
C PHE A 150 1.01 -23.64 -12.36
N ARG A 151 0.69 -22.34 -12.40
CA ARG A 151 0.50 -21.63 -13.67
C ARG A 151 1.82 -21.15 -14.24
N SER A 152 2.02 -21.39 -15.53
CA SER A 152 3.19 -20.93 -16.29
C SER A 152 2.81 -20.70 -17.75
N ASN A 153 3.25 -19.57 -18.33
CA ASN A 153 2.99 -19.20 -19.73
C ASN A 153 1.50 -19.33 -20.16
N GLY A 154 0.57 -18.99 -19.26
CA GLY A 154 -0.88 -19.09 -19.50
C GLY A 154 -1.47 -20.50 -19.40
N GLY A 155 -0.64 -21.53 -19.23
CA GLY A 155 -1.04 -22.92 -19.03
C GLY A 155 -0.95 -23.37 -17.57
N CYS A 156 -1.53 -24.54 -17.30
CA CYS A 156 -1.34 -25.26 -16.03
C CYS A 156 -0.30 -26.36 -16.22
N VAL A 157 0.68 -26.42 -15.33
CA VAL A 157 1.76 -27.41 -15.34
C VAL A 157 1.66 -28.24 -14.07
N SER A 158 1.47 -29.55 -14.20
CA SER A 158 1.50 -30.47 -13.06
C SER A 158 2.94 -30.62 -12.54
N SER A 159 3.12 -30.47 -11.23
CA SER A 159 4.40 -30.66 -10.54
C SER A 159 4.12 -30.79 -9.05
N SER A 160 5.01 -31.45 -8.32
CA SER A 160 4.83 -31.72 -6.89
C SER A 160 6.10 -31.43 -6.12
N GLU A 161 6.20 -30.23 -5.57
CA GLU A 161 7.28 -29.82 -4.68
C GLU A 161 6.73 -29.12 -3.43
N PRO A 162 7.37 -29.30 -2.26
CA PRO A 162 6.95 -28.64 -1.04
C PRO A 162 7.43 -27.17 -0.99
N LEU A 163 6.55 -26.26 -0.59
CA LEU A 163 6.89 -24.85 -0.33
C LEU A 163 6.22 -24.35 0.95
N ASP A 164 6.79 -23.31 1.58
CA ASP A 164 6.15 -22.66 2.72
C ASP A 164 5.02 -21.76 2.21
N SER A 165 3.80 -22.02 2.66
CA SER A 165 2.61 -21.30 2.18
C SER A 165 1.47 -21.26 3.18
N TRP A 166 0.49 -20.43 2.84
CA TRP A 166 -0.83 -20.40 3.45
C TRP A 166 -1.89 -20.87 2.46
N VAL A 167 -2.97 -21.43 2.98
CA VAL A 167 -4.21 -21.59 2.24
C VAL A 167 -4.96 -20.25 2.25
N ALA A 168 -5.53 -19.86 1.12
CA ALA A 168 -6.36 -18.67 1.05
C ALA A 168 -7.63 -18.84 1.90
N GLU A 169 -7.93 -17.84 2.74
CA GLU A 169 -9.16 -17.77 3.53
C GLU A 169 -10.23 -16.93 2.80
N SER A 170 -9.80 -15.90 2.08
CA SER A 170 -10.69 -15.01 1.36
C SER A 170 -10.06 -14.52 0.05
N SER A 171 -10.89 -13.94 -0.81
CA SER A 171 -10.46 -13.30 -2.06
C SER A 171 -11.19 -11.99 -2.30
N TYR A 172 -10.60 -11.15 -3.14
CA TYR A 172 -11.12 -9.83 -3.49
C TYR A 172 -10.73 -9.45 -4.91
N SER A 173 -11.71 -8.99 -5.71
CA SER A 173 -11.44 -8.61 -7.10
C SER A 173 -10.85 -7.21 -7.17
N LEU A 174 -9.55 -7.12 -7.46
CA LEU A 174 -8.86 -5.83 -7.55
C LEU A 174 -9.37 -5.03 -8.74
N THR A 175 -9.46 -5.65 -9.92
CA THR A 175 -9.87 -4.94 -11.14
C THR A 175 -11.31 -4.45 -11.11
N GLN A 176 -12.20 -5.13 -10.38
CA GLN A 176 -13.59 -4.66 -10.21
C GLN A 176 -13.69 -3.45 -9.29
N HIS A 177 -12.83 -3.34 -8.28
CA HIS A 177 -12.90 -2.28 -7.27
C HIS A 177 -11.92 -1.12 -7.51
N TYR A 178 -10.85 -1.39 -8.24
CA TYR A 178 -9.74 -0.50 -8.57
C TYR A 178 -9.26 -0.84 -10.00
N PRO A 179 -9.99 -0.36 -11.03
CA PRO A 179 -9.70 -0.70 -12.42
C PRO A 179 -8.33 -0.22 -12.87
N GLU A 180 -7.69 -0.97 -13.76
CA GLU A 180 -6.45 -0.59 -14.44
C GLU A 180 -6.73 0.35 -15.63
N PRO A 181 -5.71 1.06 -16.18
CA PRO A 181 -4.34 1.15 -15.71
C PRO A 181 -4.22 2.02 -14.45
N LEU A 182 -3.35 1.59 -13.54
CA LEU A 182 -3.00 2.34 -12.35
C LEU A 182 -2.00 3.45 -12.69
N THR A 183 -1.99 4.52 -11.91
CA THR A 183 -1.02 5.61 -12.04
C THR A 183 -0.45 6.01 -10.68
N ILE A 184 0.72 6.67 -10.70
CA ILE A 184 1.41 7.12 -9.49
C ILE A 184 1.60 8.63 -9.57
N HIS A 185 1.12 9.35 -8.57
CA HIS A 185 1.39 10.78 -8.40
C HIS A 185 1.16 11.22 -6.93
N TYR A 186 1.34 12.52 -6.67
CA TYR A 186 1.13 13.14 -5.35
C TYR A 186 -0.33 13.49 -5.11
#